data_AF-A0A0S2W370-F1
#
_entry.id   AF-A0A0S2W370-F1
#
_cell.length_a   1.000
_cell.length_b   1.000
_cell.length_c   1.000
_cell.angle_alpha   90.00
_cell.angle_beta   90.00
_cell.angle_gamma   90.00
#
_symmetry.space_group_name_H-M   'P 1'
#
loop_
_entity.id
_entity.type
_entity.pdbx_description
1 polymer ?
#
loop_
_entity_poly.entity_id
_entity_poly.type
_entity_poly.pdbx_seq_one_letter_code
_entity_poly.pdbx_strand_id
1 'polypeptide(L)' 'MLQPFRGRGYAAGLPFLLKDALLRRDIVPFYGTAESHIISRNVAIRAGFRPAFGYLYAQTKG' A
#
# COMPACT_ATOMS: atom_id res chain seq x y z
N MET A 1 -9.97 -3.75 6.75
CA MET A 1 -10.55 -2.58 7.43
C MET A 1 -11.79 -3.04 8.18
N LEU A 2 -11.91 -2.71 9.46
CA LEU A 2 -13.05 -3.11 10.28
C LEU A 2 -14.33 -2.44 9.74
N GLN A 3 -15.39 -3.23 9.51
CA GLN A 3 -16.64 -2.84 8.83
C GLN A 3 -17.19 -1.46 9.26
N PRO A 4 -17.34 -1.14 10.57
CA PRO A 4 -17.85 0.17 11.02
C PRO A 4 -17.02 1.40 10.63
N PHE A 5 -15.77 1.21 10.18
CA PHE A 5 -14.86 2.31 9.86
C PHE A 5 -14.67 2.54 8.36
N ARG A 6 -15.29 1.71 7.51
CA ARG A 6 -15.19 1.82 6.05
C ARG A 6 -15.81 3.14 5.57
N GLY A 7 -15.23 3.75 4.54
CA GLY A 7 -15.74 4.99 3.91
C GLY A 7 -15.42 6.30 4.65
N ARG A 8 -14.73 6.25 5.78
CA ARG A 8 -14.41 7.44 6.61
C ARG A 8 -12.99 7.99 6.42
N GLY A 9 -12.29 7.63 5.35
CA GLY A 9 -10.93 8.10 5.07
C GLY A 9 -9.82 7.51 5.95
N TYR A 10 -10.14 6.75 7.01
CA TYR A 10 -9.15 6.18 7.94
C TYR A 10 -8.14 5.23 7.29
N ALA A 11 -8.47 4.64 6.14
CA ALA A 11 -7.55 3.77 5.40
C ALA A 11 -6.27 4.49 4.96
N ALA A 12 -6.33 5.81 4.69
CA ALA A 12 -5.17 6.61 4.31
C ALA A 12 -4.43 7.21 5.52
N GLY A 13 -5.13 7.46 6.62
CA GLY A 13 -4.55 8.09 7.82
C GLY A 13 -3.45 7.25 8.46
N LEU A 14 -3.67 5.95 8.62
CA LEU A 14 -2.65 5.07 9.22
C LEU A 14 -1.37 4.96 8.37
N PRO A 15 -1.45 4.66 7.05
CA PRO A 15 -0.27 4.70 6.19
C PRO A 15 0.46 6.05 6.22
N PHE A 16 -0.25 7.18 6.25
CA PHE A 16 0.38 8.49 6.33
C PHE A 16 1.23 8.66 7.60
N LEU A 17 0.68 8.30 8.76
CA LEU A 17 1.41 8.33 10.04
C LEU A 17 2.61 7.38 10.04
N LEU A 18 2.46 6.20 9.43
CA LEU A 18 3.54 5.23 9.31
C LEU A 18 4.66 5.72 8.38
N LYS A 19 4.32 6.34 7.24
CA LYS A 19 5.30 6.96 6.33
C LYS A 19 6.14 7.99 7.07
N ASP A 20 5.51 8.89 7.82
CA ASP A 20 6.20 9.88 8.64
C ASP A 20 7.14 9.24 9.68
N ALA A 21 6.66 8.19 10.34
CA ALA A 21 7.45 7.46 11.33
C ALA A 21 8.67 6.75 10.73
N LEU A 22 8.58 6.24 9.49
CA LEU A 22 9.70 5.62 8.77
C LEU A 22 10.73 6.65 8.33
N LEU A 23 10.26 7.76 7.74
CA LEU A 23 11.14 8.83 7.27
C LEU A 23 11.92 9.50 8.42
N ARG A 24 11.32 9.66 9.60
CA ARG A 24 12.03 10.15 10.81
C ARG A 24 13.16 9.23 11.29
N ARG A 25 13.21 8.00 10.79
CA ARG A 25 14.24 7.00 11.12
C ARG A 25 15.19 6.74 9.95
N ASP A 26 15.15 7.58 8.91
CA ASP A 26 15.90 7.40 7.65
C ASP A 26 15.59 6.07 6.94
N ILE A 27 14.38 5.53 7.13
CA ILE A 27 13.91 4.31 6.49
C ILE A 27 13.04 4.68 5.28
N VAL A 28 13.39 4.16 4.10
CA VAL A 28 12.61 4.37 2.89
C VAL A 28 11.27 3.62 2.98
N PRO A 29 10.11 4.30 2.84
CA PRO A 29 8.80 3.65 2.92
C PRO A 29 8.49 2.84 1.66
N PHE A 30 8.52 1.52 1.80
CA PHE A 30 8.20 0.56 0.74
C PHE A 30 6.88 -0.15 0.99
N TYR A 31 6.12 -0.38 -0.08
CA TYR A 31 4.87 -1.13 -0.04
C TYR A 31 4.98 -2.41 -0.88
N GLY A 32 4.76 -3.55 -0.24
CA GLY A 32 4.64 -4.86 -0.88
C GLY A 32 3.24 -5.42 -0.66
N THR A 33 2.55 -5.79 -1.73
CA THR A 33 1.27 -6.49 -1.67
C THR A 33 1.09 -7.37 -2.91
N ALA A 34 0.18 -8.34 -2.84
CA ALA A 34 -0.23 -9.07 -4.03
C ALA A 34 -1.01 -8.13 -4.98
N GLU A 35 -0.83 -8.28 -6.30
CA GLU A 35 -1.51 -7.46 -7.32
C GLU A 35 -3.04 -7.43 -7.16
N SER A 36 -3.63 -8.51 -6.65
CA SER A 36 -5.07 -8.62 -6.35
C SER A 36 -5.57 -7.62 -5.29
N HIS A 37 -4.67 -7.02 -4.50
CA HIS A 37 -4.97 -6.00 -3.49
C HIS A 37 -4.70 -4.56 -3.99
N ILE A 38 -5.05 -4.30 -5.26
CA ILE A 38 -4.81 -3.00 -5.93
C ILE A 38 -5.38 -1.79 -5.18
N ILE A 39 -6.52 -1.93 -4.49
CA ILE A 39 -7.12 -0.85 -3.71
C ILE A 39 -6.19 -0.44 -2.55
N SER A 40 -5.67 -1.41 -1.80
CA SER A 40 -4.74 -1.16 -0.69
C SER A 40 -3.41 -0.58 -1.18
N ARG A 41 -2.92 -1.07 -2.33
CA ARG A 41 -1.76 -0.49 -3.01
C ARG A 41 -1.95 0.99 -3.34
N ASN A 42 -3.08 1.34 -3.93
CA ASN A 42 -3.37 2.73 -4.29
C ASN A 42 -3.43 3.65 -3.07
N VAL A 43 -3.98 3.15 -1.95
CA VAL A 43 -3.99 3.90 -0.68
C VAL A 43 -2.56 4.15 -0.18
N ALA A 44 -1.69 3.12 -0.19
CA ALA A 44 -0.30 3.27 0.24
C ALA A 44 0.50 4.21 -0.66
N ILE A 45 0.32 4.13 -1.99
CA ILE A 45 0.95 5.05 -2.95
C ILE A 45 0.52 6.49 -2.69
N ARG A 46 -0.78 6.73 -2.48
CA ARG A 46 -1.29 8.08 -2.15
C ARG A 46 -0.74 8.60 -0.82
N ALA A 47 -0.41 7.70 0.11
CA ALA A 47 0.22 8.05 1.37
C ALA A 47 1.75 8.27 1.27
N GLY A 48 2.36 8.10 0.09
CA GLY A 48 3.77 8.37 -0.17
C GLY A 48 4.69 7.14 -0.17
N PHE A 49 4.15 5.93 -0.07
CA PHE A 49 4.94 4.71 -0.22
C PHE A 49 5.30 4.45 -1.69
N ARG A 50 6.43 3.79 -1.91
CA ARG A 50 6.85 3.34 -3.25
C ARG A 50 6.66 1.83 -3.40
N PRO A 51 6.22 1.35 -4.58
CA PRO A 51 6.17 -0.09 -4.84
C PRO A 51 7.59 -0.66 -4.80
N ALA A 52 7.77 -1.77 -4.09
CA ALA A 52 9.07 -2.44 -3.98
C ALA A 52 9.29 -3.49 -5.06
N PHE A 53 8.23 -4.19 -5.45
CA PHE A 53 8.23 -5.26 -6.45
C PHE A 53 6.80 -5.51 -6.95
N GLY A 54 6.65 -6.23 -8.07
CA GLY A 54 5.38 -6.70 -8.60
C GLY A 54 5.53 -8.11 -9.15
N TYR A 55 4.44 -8.88 -9.18
CA TYR A 55 4.41 -10.21 -9.77
C TYR A 55 3.63 -10.18 -11.07
N LEU A 56 4.16 -10.82 -12.10
CA LEU A 56 3.47 -11.04 -13.37
C LEU A 56 3.16 -12.53 -13.53
N TYR A 57 1.89 -12.85 -13.78
CA TYR A 57 1.49 -14.19 -14.18
C TYR A 57 1.32 -14.21 -15.70
N ALA A 58 2.09 -15.04 -16.39
CA ALA A 58 1.93 -15.28 -17.81
C ALA A 58 1.25 -16.64 -18.00
N GLN A 59 0.22 -16.69 -18.84
CA GLN A 59 -0.32 -17.95 -19.36
C GLN A 59 0.45 -18.32 -20.63
N THR A 60 0.96 -19.55 -20.67
CA THR A 60 1.49 -20.15 -21.91
C THR A 60 0.35 -20.34 -22.89
N LYS A 61 0.55 -19.90 -24.14
CA LYS A 61 -0.38 -20.23 -25.23
C LYS A 61 -0.26 -21.74 -25.51
N GLY A 62 -1.36 -22.46 -25.32
CA GLY A 62 -1.55 -23.80 -25.87
C GLY A 62 -1.88 -23.73 -27.36
#